data_AF-A0A6A3M5R5-F1
#
_entry.id   AF-A0A6A3M5R5-F1
#
_cell.length_a   1.000
_cell.length_b   1.000
_cell.length_c   1.000
_cell.angle_alpha   90.00
_cell.angle_beta   90.00
_cell.angle_gamma   90.00
#
_symmetry.space_group_name_H-M   'P 1'
#
loop_
_entity.id
_entity.type
_entity.pdbx_description
1 polymer ?
#
loop_
_entity_poly.entity_id
_entity_poly.type
_entity_poly.pdbx_seq_one_letter_code
_entity_poly.pdbx_strand_id
1 'polypeptide(L)'
;MRIIKKNCIEVTADGVTLEGGEKLPAGLVVWTAGVGPNALTKSLTVFEKSKRGNILTNQYCQVLGAAEIEKEAPFGMPRRSNVFSIGDCAEILDYPLPATAQKAQTQADYLTALLRGKNAAPAKPYMFRSKGMMAYLGSYQGLFEARPGEDNKITLTGWQAWFLWRSAYLTKLGSWRLRLQVPLDWLKAILVGRDVSRF
;
A
#
# COMPACT_ATOMS: atom_id res chain seq x y z
N MET A 1 -22.76 12.76 4.92
CA MET A 1 -21.76 11.84 5.51
C MET A 1 -21.42 12.35 6.91
N ARG A 2 -21.63 11.55 7.96
CA ARG A 2 -21.26 11.90 9.34
C ARG A 2 -19.89 11.31 9.64
N ILE A 3 -18.89 12.15 9.93
CA ILE A 3 -17.58 11.70 10.39
C ILE A 3 -17.60 11.66 11.91
N ILE A 4 -17.21 10.52 12.49
CA ILE A 4 -17.17 10.32 13.94
C ILE A 4 -15.72 10.24 14.36
N LYS A 5 -15.29 11.14 15.25
CA LYS A 5 -13.91 11.23 15.75
C LYS A 5 -13.73 10.43 17.04
N LYS A 6 -14.12 9.16 17.03
CA LYS A 6 -14.01 8.23 18.16
C LYS A 6 -13.57 6.86 17.67
N ASN A 7 -12.84 6.12 18.50
CA ASN A 7 -12.48 4.75 18.20
C ASN A 7 -13.68 3.82 18.38
N CYS A 8 -13.79 2.80 17.52
CA CYS A 8 -14.66 1.66 17.74
C CYS A 8 -13.94 0.69 18.68
N ILE A 9 -14.58 0.34 19.80
CA ILE A 9 -13.99 -0.56 20.81
C ILE A 9 -14.62 -1.96 20.79
N GLU A 10 -15.84 -2.09 20.27
CA GLU A 10 -16.56 -3.36 20.18
C GLU A 10 -17.52 -3.34 18.99
N VAL A 11 -17.67 -4.49 18.33
CA VAL A 11 -18.69 -4.73 17.29
C VAL A 11 -19.65 -5.79 17.83
N THR A 12 -20.94 -5.45 17.90
CA THR A 12 -22.02 -6.32 18.36
C THR A 12 -22.91 -6.73 17.19
N ALA A 13 -23.87 -7.63 17.42
CA ALA A 13 -24.81 -8.05 16.39
C ALA A 13 -25.74 -6.91 15.90
N ASP A 14 -25.97 -5.90 16.74
CA ASP A 14 -26.88 -4.77 16.52
C ASP A 14 -26.16 -3.45 16.22
N GLY A 15 -24.82 -3.40 16.26
CA GLY A 15 -24.09 -2.17 16.01
C GLY A 15 -22.62 -2.15 16.45
N VAL A 16 -22.15 -0.96 16.81
CA VAL A 16 -20.80 -0.73 17.32
C VAL A 16 -20.82 0.11 18.60
N THR A 17 -19.94 -0.24 19.54
CA THR A 17 -19.67 0.57 20.73
C THR A 17 -18.44 1.43 20.47
N LEU A 18 -18.56 2.73 20.73
CA LEU A 18 -17.47 3.68 20.64
C LEU A 18 -16.79 3.90 21.99
N GLU A 19 -15.57 4.42 21.93
CA GLU A 19 -14.90 4.98 23.09
C GLU A 19 -15.79 6.01 23.82
N GLY A 20 -15.92 5.84 25.15
CA GLY A 20 -16.86 6.58 25.97
C GLY A 20 -18.26 5.96 26.10
N GLY A 21 -18.49 4.76 25.54
CA GLY A 21 -19.70 3.95 25.77
C GLY A 21 -20.90 4.27 24.87
N GLU A 22 -20.76 5.22 23.93
CA GLU A 22 -21.80 5.52 22.94
C GLU A 22 -22.03 4.30 22.03
N LYS A 23 -23.27 3.85 21.90
CA LYS A 23 -23.66 2.76 20.99
C LYS A 23 -24.29 3.32 19.73
N LEU A 24 -23.82 2.86 18.58
CA LEU A 24 -24.36 3.20 17.27
C LEU A 24 -25.00 1.96 16.63
N PRO A 25 -26.32 1.97 16.40
CA PRO A 25 -26.98 0.86 15.73
C PRO A 25 -26.52 0.77 14.27
N ALA A 26 -26.25 -0.44 13.79
CA ALA A 26 -25.84 -0.68 12.41
C ALA A 26 -26.30 -2.06 11.91
N GLY A 27 -26.83 -2.11 10.68
CA GLY A 27 -27.13 -3.38 10.00
C GLY A 27 -25.96 -3.97 9.21
N LEU A 28 -24.93 -3.16 8.93
CA LEU A 28 -23.70 -3.58 8.26
C LEU A 28 -22.53 -2.77 8.81
N VAL A 29 -21.48 -3.47 9.26
CA VAL A 29 -20.21 -2.87 9.69
C VAL A 29 -19.14 -3.27 8.69
N VAL A 30 -18.50 -2.27 8.07
CA VAL A 30 -17.39 -2.49 7.12
C VAL A 30 -16.09 -2.07 7.79
N TRP A 31 -15.21 -3.03 8.07
CA TRP A 31 -13.93 -2.78 8.73
C TRP A 31 -12.80 -2.65 7.70
N THR A 32 -12.28 -1.43 7.51
CA THR A 32 -11.19 -1.14 6.57
C THR A 32 -9.93 -0.62 7.26
N ALA A 33 -9.80 -0.85 8.57
CA ALA A 33 -8.74 -0.30 9.40
C ALA A 33 -7.75 -1.39 9.86
N GLY A 34 -6.47 -1.02 9.94
CA GLY A 34 -5.43 -1.89 10.47
C GLY A 34 -4.95 -2.94 9.46
N VAL A 35 -3.65 -3.00 9.30
CA VAL A 35 -2.95 -4.10 8.63
C VAL A 35 -1.89 -4.61 9.59
N GLY A 36 -1.74 -5.93 9.65
CA GLY A 36 -0.78 -6.59 10.52
C GLY A 36 -0.13 -7.79 9.84
N PRO A 37 0.99 -8.29 10.38
CA PRO A 37 1.68 -9.44 9.84
C PRO A 37 0.79 -10.68 9.78
N ASN A 38 0.90 -11.45 8.69
CA ASN A 38 0.22 -12.74 8.55
C ASN A 38 0.91 -13.85 9.37
N ALA A 39 0.30 -15.04 9.44
CA ALA A 39 0.81 -16.17 10.20
C ALA A 39 2.25 -16.55 9.83
N LEU A 40 2.57 -16.59 8.53
CA LEU A 40 3.91 -16.90 8.04
C LEU A 40 4.94 -15.86 8.50
N THR A 41 4.62 -14.57 8.39
CA THR A 41 5.53 -13.50 8.82
C THR A 41 5.84 -13.61 10.31
N LYS A 42 4.84 -13.99 11.13
CA LYS A 42 5.00 -14.22 12.56
C LYS A 42 5.81 -15.48 12.88
N SER A 43 5.62 -16.56 12.13
CA SER A 43 6.29 -17.85 12.38
C SER A 43 7.78 -17.84 12.03
N LEU A 44 8.23 -16.91 11.19
CA LEU A 44 9.65 -16.74 10.83
C LEU A 44 10.44 -16.04 11.95
N THR A 45 10.60 -16.69 13.10
CA THR A 45 11.24 -16.15 14.31
C THR A 45 12.76 -15.98 14.20
N VAL A 46 13.39 -16.62 13.21
CA VAL A 46 14.82 -16.47 12.91
C VAL A 46 15.19 -15.07 12.40
N PHE A 47 14.23 -14.32 11.87
CA PHE A 47 14.44 -12.96 11.36
C PHE A 47 14.07 -11.92 12.39
N GLU A 48 14.84 -10.84 12.46
CA GLU A 48 14.52 -9.69 13.29
C GLU A 48 13.18 -9.07 12.88
N LYS A 49 12.42 -8.59 13.86
CA LYS A 49 11.07 -8.05 13.66
C LYS A 49 10.96 -6.63 14.16
N SER A 50 10.13 -5.83 13.48
CA SER A 50 9.76 -4.50 13.98
C SER A 50 8.81 -4.64 15.17
N LYS A 51 8.53 -3.53 15.86
CA LYS A 51 7.54 -3.50 16.96
C LYS A 51 6.14 -3.97 16.50
N ARG A 52 5.84 -3.86 15.21
CA ARG A 52 4.57 -4.30 14.59
C ARG A 52 4.59 -5.77 14.14
N GLY A 53 5.74 -6.43 14.23
CA GLY A 53 5.94 -7.83 13.83
C GLY A 53 6.27 -8.03 12.35
N ASN A 54 6.53 -6.95 11.60
CA ASN A 54 7.03 -7.02 10.22
C ASN A 54 8.49 -7.51 10.21
N ILE A 55 8.93 -8.17 9.14
CA ILE A 55 10.34 -8.55 8.96
C ILE A 55 11.17 -7.28 8.78
N LEU A 56 12.19 -7.08 9.62
CA LEU A 56 13.11 -5.96 9.46
C LEU A 56 14.07 -6.21 8.30
N THR A 57 14.31 -5.15 7.54
CA THR A 57 15.31 -5.14 6.47
C THR A 57 16.25 -3.95 6.60
N ASN A 58 17.44 -4.06 6.03
CA ASN A 58 18.26 -2.88 5.75
C ASN A 58 17.68 -2.08 4.57
N GLN A 59 18.34 -0.98 4.21
CA GLN A 59 17.94 -0.11 3.10
C GLN A 59 18.11 -0.75 1.70
N TYR A 60 18.64 -1.97 1.62
CA TYR A 60 18.77 -2.76 0.39
C TYR A 60 17.69 -3.84 0.29
N CYS A 61 16.70 -3.80 1.20
CA CYS A 61 15.65 -4.82 1.37
C CYS A 61 16.19 -6.20 1.82
N GLN A 62 17.45 -6.30 2.28
CA GLN A 62 17.99 -7.53 2.84
C GLN A 62 17.47 -7.74 4.26
N VAL A 63 17.02 -8.95 4.56
CA VAL A 63 16.46 -9.32 5.86
C VAL A 63 17.53 -9.28 6.96
N LEU A 64 17.19 -8.64 8.08
CA LEU A 64 17.99 -8.62 9.30
C LEU A 64 17.79 -9.92 10.11
N GLY A 65 18.81 -10.36 10.84
CA GLY A 65 18.86 -11.67 11.50
C GLY A 65 19.10 -12.88 10.58
N ALA A 66 19.08 -12.71 9.25
CA ALA A 66 19.42 -13.79 8.33
C ALA A 66 20.91 -14.14 8.40
N ALA A 67 21.22 -15.44 8.34
CA ALA A 67 22.59 -15.95 8.38
C ALA A 67 23.42 -15.44 7.19
N GLU A 68 24.65 -15.01 7.47
CA GLU A 68 25.60 -14.51 6.48
C GLU A 68 26.52 -15.62 5.99
N ILE A 69 25.95 -16.50 5.17
CA ILE A 69 26.61 -17.72 4.68
C ILE A 69 27.35 -17.52 3.35
N GLU A 70 27.07 -16.43 2.64
CA GLU A 70 27.69 -16.17 1.33
C GLU A 70 29.15 -15.74 1.50
N LYS A 71 30.00 -16.12 0.53
CA LYS A 71 31.42 -15.70 0.53
C LYS A 71 31.56 -14.19 0.35
N GLU A 72 30.74 -13.65 -0.54
CA GLU A 72 30.71 -12.23 -0.89
C GLU A 72 29.29 -11.68 -0.77
N ALA A 73 29.18 -10.38 -0.56
CA ALA A 73 27.88 -9.75 -0.49
C ALA A 73 27.28 -9.60 -1.90
N PRO A 74 25.99 -9.96 -2.10
CA PRO A 74 25.34 -9.80 -3.39
C PRO A 74 25.34 -8.32 -3.80
N PHE A 75 25.65 -8.04 -5.05
CA PHE A 75 25.59 -6.70 -5.64
C PHE A 75 26.43 -5.63 -4.91
N GLY A 76 27.50 -6.02 -4.19
CA GLY A 76 28.32 -5.08 -3.41
C GLY A 76 27.57 -4.45 -2.23
N MET A 77 26.55 -5.13 -1.71
CA MET A 77 25.78 -4.73 -0.54
C MET A 77 26.57 -4.92 0.77
N PRO A 78 26.13 -4.34 1.89
CA PRO A 78 26.85 -4.46 3.17
C PRO A 78 26.72 -5.84 3.85
N ARG A 79 25.71 -6.66 3.51
CA ARG A 79 25.47 -7.96 4.15
C ARG A 79 25.64 -9.12 3.18
N ARG A 80 26.20 -10.25 3.65
CA ARG A 80 26.38 -11.51 2.88
C ARG A 80 25.16 -12.43 2.96
N SER A 81 23.96 -11.86 2.91
CA SER A 81 22.68 -12.58 2.93
C SER A 81 21.92 -12.38 1.63
N ASN A 82 21.41 -13.48 1.07
CA ASN A 82 20.60 -13.51 -0.14
C ASN A 82 19.09 -13.54 0.13
N VAL A 83 18.67 -13.22 1.37
CA VAL A 83 17.26 -13.18 1.76
C VAL A 83 16.74 -11.75 1.73
N PHE A 84 15.67 -11.52 0.97
CA PHE A 84 15.04 -10.21 0.80
C PHE A 84 13.58 -10.23 1.24
N SER A 85 13.07 -9.09 1.71
CA SER A 85 11.66 -8.90 2.06
C SER A 85 11.20 -7.50 1.61
N ILE A 86 10.01 -7.40 1.03
CA ILE A 86 9.45 -6.15 0.49
C ILE A 86 7.95 -6.05 0.74
N GLY A 87 7.37 -4.87 0.50
CA GLY A 87 5.94 -4.65 0.63
C GLY A 87 5.50 -4.60 2.08
N ASP A 88 4.31 -5.12 2.37
CA ASP A 88 3.65 -4.90 3.68
C ASP A 88 4.08 -5.89 4.76
N CYS A 89 4.79 -6.97 4.42
CA CYS A 89 5.42 -7.84 5.40
C CYS A 89 6.79 -7.34 5.88
N ALA A 90 7.31 -6.26 5.29
CA ALA A 90 8.65 -5.73 5.54
C ALA A 90 8.62 -4.30 6.11
N GLU A 91 9.61 -3.98 6.94
CA GLU A 91 9.89 -2.64 7.44
C GLU A 91 11.39 -2.37 7.37
N ILE A 92 11.79 -1.24 6.78
CA ILE A 92 13.21 -0.86 6.71
C ILE A 92 13.58 -0.24 8.06
N LEU A 93 14.62 -0.77 8.70
CA LEU A 93 15.13 -0.25 9.97
C LEU A 93 15.45 1.24 9.84
N ASP A 94 14.96 2.04 10.78
CA ASP A 94 15.10 3.50 10.84
C ASP A 94 14.58 4.29 9.61
N TYR A 95 13.84 3.62 8.72
CA TYR A 95 13.24 4.23 7.54
C TYR A 95 11.80 3.71 7.34
N PRO A 96 10.87 4.01 8.27
CA PRO A 96 9.50 3.52 8.20
C PRO A 96 8.76 4.14 7.00
N LEU A 97 8.16 3.28 6.18
CA LEU A 97 7.42 3.66 4.98
C LEU A 97 5.95 3.26 5.07
N PRO A 98 5.04 4.01 4.42
CA PRO A 98 3.62 3.68 4.46
C PRO A 98 3.32 2.36 3.73
N ALA A 99 2.44 1.55 4.31
CA ALA A 99 1.94 0.31 3.71
C ALA A 99 1.06 0.61 2.49
N THR A 100 1.70 0.74 1.32
CA THR A 100 1.06 1.16 0.08
C THR A 100 1.53 0.29 -1.08
N ALA A 101 0.65 0.10 -2.05
CA ALA A 101 1.01 -0.55 -3.32
C ALA A 101 2.16 0.17 -4.04
N GLN A 102 2.27 1.50 -3.90
CA GLN A 102 3.36 2.27 -4.49
C GLN A 102 4.72 1.86 -3.89
N LYS A 103 4.83 1.79 -2.55
CA LYS A 103 6.03 1.30 -1.87
C LYS A 103 6.40 -0.10 -2.35
N ALA A 104 5.44 -1.03 -2.33
CA ALA A 104 5.67 -2.42 -2.73
C ALA A 104 6.15 -2.52 -4.18
N GLN A 105 5.53 -1.77 -5.10
CA GLN A 105 5.90 -1.73 -6.51
C GLN A 105 7.32 -1.18 -6.70
N THR A 106 7.67 -0.06 -6.07
CA THR A 106 9.01 0.53 -6.25
C THR A 106 10.11 -0.31 -5.61
N GLN A 107 9.83 -1.03 -4.51
CA GLN A 107 10.76 -2.01 -3.96
C GLN A 107 10.94 -3.21 -4.91
N ALA A 108 9.86 -3.69 -5.55
CA ALA A 108 9.94 -4.75 -6.54
C ALA A 108 10.74 -4.33 -7.78
N ASP A 109 10.53 -3.10 -8.28
CA ASP A 109 11.29 -2.53 -9.39
C ASP A 109 12.78 -2.42 -9.05
N TYR A 110 13.10 -1.96 -7.83
CA TYR A 110 14.46 -1.87 -7.31
C TYR A 110 15.16 -3.23 -7.27
N LEU A 111 14.55 -4.24 -6.66
CA LEU A 111 15.12 -5.59 -6.60
C LEU A 111 15.22 -6.24 -7.99
N THR A 112 14.23 -6.02 -8.86
CA THR A 112 14.27 -6.53 -10.24
C THR A 112 15.43 -5.93 -11.03
N ALA A 113 15.71 -4.64 -10.86
CA ALA A 113 16.85 -3.98 -11.51
C ALA A 113 18.20 -4.53 -10.99
N LEU A 114 18.31 -4.81 -9.69
CA LEU A 114 19.48 -5.46 -9.10
C LEU A 114 19.70 -6.86 -9.66
N LEU A 115 18.67 -7.72 -9.59
CA LEU A 115 18.74 -9.11 -10.04
C LEU A 115 19.02 -9.26 -11.54
N ARG A 116 18.65 -8.27 -12.35
CA ARG A 116 18.94 -8.24 -13.79
C ARG A 116 20.29 -7.62 -14.13
N GLY A 117 21.10 -7.24 -13.15
CA GLY A 117 22.38 -6.56 -13.36
C GLY A 117 22.26 -5.18 -14.01
N LYS A 118 21.08 -4.54 -13.93
CA LYS A 118 20.84 -3.20 -14.51
C LYS A 118 21.26 -2.06 -13.58
N ASN A 119 21.60 -2.37 -12.33
CA ASN A 119 22.12 -1.41 -11.36
C ASN A 119 23.64 -1.50 -11.27
N ALA A 120 24.28 -0.38 -10.95
CA ALA A 120 25.72 -0.32 -10.69
C ALA A 120 26.10 -1.17 -9.47
N ALA A 121 27.29 -1.77 -9.52
CA ALA A 121 27.99 -2.27 -8.35
C ALA A 121 28.98 -1.18 -7.87
N PRO A 122 28.96 -0.77 -6.58
CA PRO A 122 28.09 -1.26 -5.51
C PRO A 122 26.64 -0.79 -5.66
N ALA A 123 25.69 -1.62 -5.21
CA ALA A 123 24.28 -1.28 -5.18
C ALA A 123 24.05 0.03 -4.39
N LYS A 124 23.10 0.84 -4.86
CA LYS A 124 22.65 2.03 -4.12
C LYS A 124 21.53 1.68 -3.15
N PRO A 125 21.44 2.33 -1.98
CA PRO A 125 20.32 2.11 -1.07
C PRO A 125 18.98 2.47 -1.73
N TYR A 126 17.92 1.75 -1.36
CA TYR A 126 16.57 2.03 -1.81
C TYR A 126 16.07 3.36 -1.20
N MET A 127 15.50 4.20 -2.06
CA MET A 127 14.93 5.49 -1.69
C MET A 127 13.48 5.55 -2.18
N PHE A 128 12.54 5.73 -1.26
CA PHE A 128 11.14 5.87 -1.63
C PHE A 128 10.84 7.28 -2.13
N ARG A 129 10.24 7.38 -3.32
CA ARG A 129 9.74 8.64 -3.88
C ARG A 129 8.23 8.56 -4.02
N SER A 130 7.53 9.29 -3.16
CA SER A 130 6.07 9.35 -3.21
C SER A 130 5.61 10.04 -4.50
N LYS A 131 4.69 9.42 -5.24
CA LYS A 131 4.01 10.08 -6.38
C LYS A 131 2.74 10.83 -5.94
N GLY A 132 2.53 10.98 -4.64
CA GLY A 132 1.30 11.53 -4.07
C GLY A 132 0.22 10.48 -3.78
N MET A 133 -0.93 10.97 -3.33
CA MET A 133 -2.12 10.18 -3.00
C MET A 133 -3.33 10.66 -3.77
N MET A 134 -4.25 9.74 -4.04
CA MET A 134 -5.56 10.06 -4.59
C MET A 134 -6.65 9.32 -3.83
N ALA A 135 -7.80 9.96 -3.64
CA ALA A 135 -8.98 9.36 -3.05
C ALA A 135 -10.24 9.72 -3.85
N TYR A 136 -11.13 8.75 -4.03
CA TYR A 136 -12.47 8.99 -4.54
C TYR A 136 -13.42 9.24 -3.36
N LEU A 137 -14.20 10.32 -3.40
CA LEU A 137 -15.05 10.76 -2.29
C LEU A 137 -16.54 10.47 -2.50
N GLY A 138 -16.90 9.81 -3.60
CA GLY A 138 -18.31 9.65 -4.00
C GLY A 138 -18.78 10.80 -4.90
N SER A 139 -19.96 10.63 -5.51
CA SER A 139 -20.64 11.66 -6.31
C SER A 139 -19.74 12.38 -7.33
N TYR A 140 -18.87 11.63 -8.02
CA TYR A 140 -17.94 12.19 -9.01
C TYR A 140 -16.94 13.22 -8.45
N GLN A 141 -16.69 13.20 -7.14
CA GLN A 141 -15.70 14.02 -6.46
C GLN A 141 -14.44 13.22 -6.14
N GLY A 142 -13.28 13.83 -6.34
CA GLY A 142 -11.99 13.24 -5.97
C GLY A 142 -11.12 14.21 -5.18
N LEU A 143 -10.01 13.67 -4.67
CA LEU A 143 -8.92 14.40 -4.07
C LEU A 143 -7.61 13.85 -4.64
N PHE A 144 -6.69 14.73 -4.99
CA PHE A 144 -5.31 14.41 -5.33
C PHE A 144 -4.38 15.35 -4.57
N GLU A 145 -3.36 14.78 -3.93
CA GLU A 145 -2.29 15.54 -3.29
C GLU A 145 -0.95 14.92 -3.69
N ALA A 146 -0.02 15.74 -4.20
CA ALA A 146 1.34 15.33 -4.50
C ALA A 146 2.34 16.39 -4.07
N ARG A 147 3.56 15.95 -3.73
CA ARG A 147 4.68 16.82 -3.37
C ARG A 147 5.89 16.47 -4.25
N PRO A 148 5.98 17.03 -5.47
CA PRO A 148 7.07 16.73 -6.39
C PRO A 148 8.43 17.33 -5.98
N GLY A 149 8.46 18.28 -5.04
CA GLY A 149 9.68 18.84 -4.44
C GLY A 149 9.44 19.24 -2.98
N GLU A 150 10.48 19.71 -2.29
CA GLU A 150 10.38 20.09 -0.86
C GLU A 150 9.37 21.23 -0.63
N ASP A 151 9.35 22.23 -1.53
CA ASP A 151 8.53 23.43 -1.37
C ASP A 151 7.23 23.43 -2.20
N ASN A 152 7.03 22.43 -3.08
CA ASN A 152 5.90 22.45 -4.01
C ASN A 152 4.85 21.40 -3.63
N LYS A 153 3.67 21.87 -3.22
CA LYS A 153 2.50 21.04 -2.92
C LYS A 153 1.42 21.27 -3.99
N ILE A 154 1.09 20.20 -4.72
CA ILE A 154 -0.01 20.21 -5.70
C ILE A 154 -1.21 19.55 -5.02
N THR A 155 -2.32 20.29 -4.94
CA THR A 155 -3.60 19.76 -4.46
C THR A 155 -4.68 20.02 -5.51
N LEU A 156 -5.42 18.99 -5.87
CA LEU A 156 -6.56 19.08 -6.79
C LEU A 156 -7.76 18.42 -6.11
N THR A 157 -8.93 19.06 -6.22
CA THR A 157 -10.17 18.56 -5.61
C THR A 157 -11.31 18.53 -6.61
N GLY A 158 -12.38 17.84 -6.24
CA GLY A 158 -13.63 17.81 -6.97
C GLY A 158 -13.58 17.00 -8.26
N TRP A 159 -14.34 17.43 -9.27
CA TRP A 159 -14.53 16.67 -10.51
C TRP A 159 -13.22 16.51 -11.32
N GLN A 160 -12.33 17.50 -11.28
CA GLN A 160 -11.03 17.44 -11.96
C GLN A 160 -10.14 16.35 -11.33
N ALA A 161 -10.10 16.29 -10.00
CA ALA A 161 -9.39 15.23 -9.27
C ALA A 161 -10.02 13.86 -9.52
N TRP A 162 -11.35 13.78 -9.63
CA TRP A 162 -12.04 12.54 -10.01
C TRP A 162 -11.66 12.06 -11.42
N PHE A 163 -11.58 12.98 -12.39
CA PHE A 163 -11.17 12.65 -13.76
C PHE A 163 -9.72 12.17 -13.82
N LEU A 164 -8.82 12.87 -13.11
CA LEU A 164 -7.42 12.47 -12.94
C LEU A 164 -7.32 11.07 -12.30
N TRP A 165 -8.09 10.82 -11.23
CA TRP A 165 -8.16 9.52 -10.56
C TRP A 165 -8.57 8.42 -11.53
N ARG A 166 -9.63 8.61 -12.31
CA ARG A 166 -10.08 7.61 -13.31
C ARG A 166 -8.99 7.31 -14.34
N SER A 167 -8.37 8.35 -14.89
CA SER A 167 -7.32 8.23 -15.89
C SER A 167 -6.08 7.48 -15.34
N ALA A 168 -5.65 7.85 -14.13
CA ALA A 168 -4.52 7.22 -13.47
C ALA A 168 -4.76 5.74 -13.15
N TYR A 169 -5.95 5.37 -12.68
CA TYR A 169 -6.26 3.97 -12.39
C TYR A 169 -6.46 3.14 -13.66
N LEU A 170 -7.05 3.71 -14.71
CA LEU A 170 -7.22 3.03 -16.00
C LEU A 170 -5.86 2.64 -16.61
N THR A 171 -4.89 3.55 -16.57
CA THR A 171 -3.53 3.30 -17.10
C THR A 171 -2.75 2.30 -16.25
N LYS A 172 -3.01 2.23 -14.94
CA LYS A 172 -2.39 1.26 -14.02
C LYS A 172 -2.92 -0.17 -14.15
N LEU A 173 -4.02 -0.40 -14.87
CA LEU A 173 -4.50 -1.75 -15.13
C LEU A 173 -3.47 -2.51 -15.97
N GLY A 174 -3.05 -3.68 -15.49
CA GLY A 174 -1.99 -4.49 -16.09
C GLY A 174 -2.40 -5.30 -17.32
N SER A 175 -3.66 -5.22 -17.75
CA SER A 175 -4.21 -6.02 -18.86
C SER A 175 -5.06 -5.17 -19.79
N TRP A 176 -4.91 -5.36 -21.10
CA TRP A 176 -5.76 -4.74 -22.12
C TRP A 176 -7.24 -5.10 -21.94
N ARG A 177 -7.53 -6.33 -21.53
CA ARG A 177 -8.90 -6.76 -21.22
C ARG A 177 -9.50 -5.88 -20.12
N LEU A 178 -8.75 -5.64 -19.04
CA LEU A 178 -9.21 -4.77 -17.95
C LEU A 178 -9.34 -3.31 -18.39
N ARG A 179 -8.40 -2.83 -19.22
CA ARG A 179 -8.43 -1.46 -19.78
C ARG A 179 -9.65 -1.20 -20.68
N LEU A 180 -10.23 -2.24 -21.28
CA LEU A 180 -11.48 -2.13 -22.05
C LEU A 180 -12.72 -2.39 -21.18
N GLN A 181 -12.66 -3.38 -20.29
CA GLN A 181 -13.80 -3.75 -19.45
C GLN A 181 -14.20 -2.61 -18.49
N VAL A 182 -13.23 -1.96 -17.84
CA VAL A 182 -13.54 -0.94 -16.82
C VAL A 182 -14.30 0.27 -17.40
N PRO A 183 -13.90 0.86 -18.55
CA PRO A 183 -14.70 1.91 -19.19
C PRO A 183 -16.10 1.45 -19.62
N LEU A 184 -16.25 0.21 -20.08
CA LEU A 184 -17.56 -0.35 -20.45
C LEU A 184 -18.46 -0.52 -19.23
N ASP A 185 -17.91 -1.01 -18.11
CA ASP A 185 -18.64 -1.12 -16.84
C ASP A 185 -19.06 0.26 -16.32
N TRP A 186 -18.20 1.27 -16.49
CA TRP A 186 -18.52 2.66 -16.17
C TRP A 186 -19.64 3.23 -17.04
N LEU A 187 -19.61 2.95 -18.34
CA LEU A 187 -20.65 3.37 -19.28
C LEU A 187 -21.99 2.70 -18.93
N LYS A 188 -21.98 1.38 -18.71
CA LYS A 188 -23.16 0.62 -18.26
C LYS A 188 -23.72 1.23 -16.97
N ALA A 189 -22.87 1.50 -15.99
CA ALA A 189 -23.30 2.09 -14.72
C ALA A 189 -23.93 3.48 -14.86
N ILE A 190 -23.51 4.26 -15.87
CA ILE A 190 -24.09 5.58 -16.18
C ILE A 190 -25.45 5.42 -16.88
N LEU A 191 -25.57 4.48 -17.83
CA LEU A 191 -26.76 4.32 -18.66
C LEU A 191 -27.90 3.59 -17.94
N VAL A 192 -27.59 2.51 -17.22
CA VAL A 192 -28.61 1.62 -16.62
C VAL A 192 -28.47 1.49 -15.10
N GLY A 193 -27.58 2.26 -14.49
CA GLY A 193 -27.29 2.16 -13.07
C GLY A 193 -26.37 0.97 -12.73
N ARG A 194 -26.03 0.86 -11.44
CA ARG A 194 -25.24 -0.29 -10.95
C ARG A 194 -26.15 -1.49 -10.79
N ASP A 195 -25.68 -2.63 -11.30
CA ASP A 195 -26.34 -3.91 -11.04
C ASP A 195 -26.14 -4.29 -9.57
N VAL A 196 -27.24 -4.48 -8.85
CA VAL A 196 -27.29 -4.87 -7.43
C VAL A 196 -28.14 -6.13 -7.23
N SER A 197 -28.48 -6.82 -8.32
CA SER A 197 -29.29 -8.03 -8.26
C SER A 197 -28.57 -9.13 -7.46
N ARG A 198 -29.34 -9.82 -6.63
CA ARG A 198 -28.91 -10.99 -5.86
C ARG A 198 -29.86 -12.12 -6.26
N PHE A 199 -29.39 -12.99 -7.14
CA PHE A 199 -30.06 -14.26 -7.47
C PHE A 199 -29.32 -15.41 -6.80
#